data_AF-A0A8E2DPC6-F1
#
_entry.id   AF-A0A8E2DPC6-F1
#
_cell.length_a   1.000
_cell.length_b   1.000
_cell.length_c   1.000
_cell.angle_alpha   90.00
_cell.angle_beta   90.00
_cell.angle_gamma   90.00
#
_symmetry.space_group_name_H-M   'P 1'
#
loop_
_entity.id
_entity.type
_entity.pdbx_description
1 polymer ?
#
loop_
_entity_poly.entity_id
_entity_poly.type
_entity_poly.pdbx_seq_one_letter_code
_entity_poly.pdbx_strand_id
1 'polypeptide(L)'
;MRAITRSLWLVHAVQVIASQVPPTFAEPSSHAVDSVDPFIGNGGYSADGSGGMIPSTALPFGMARWVAQTRQNCVSVTPYNYTDTKIHGFQGTHQPAIWMGESGPVIIVSGAGTVQSLFEKRGMSFDRAHEVATASYYSAEMDALEGGTIFGEQSATPHVGHLHVTFSNTSAPYVLVEATRAFIVGTDDLTNFTYPEGAIAIDSKRQEITGRNPERQDFIIGPNPARGWPGYFYGHMSGEGSLLSGFARFAANTSKVNVRIGVSFILVDQARRNLDAEIPDSATLEETARQTRAAWAEKLDRIQVEDATGDEETVFYTAIFHALQYPSKMKMGNMTQGTMTPCIKATLTPDTRYGMHSAPNGSGKSCLLRSAYPEWYKVCCKIIRRVDGFPCGRIL
;
A
#
# COMPACT_ATOMS: atom_id res chain seq x y z
N MET A 1 38.04 6.10 -58.53
CA MET A 1 36.65 6.13 -58.03
C MET A 1 36.50 5.17 -56.86
N ARG A 2 36.09 5.68 -55.69
CA ARG A 2 35.20 5.05 -54.68
C ARG A 2 35.17 5.97 -53.47
N ALA A 3 34.08 6.72 -53.33
CA ALA A 3 33.84 7.57 -52.17
C ALA A 3 33.41 6.70 -50.98
N ILE A 4 33.90 7.01 -49.78
CA ILE A 4 33.45 6.38 -48.53
C ILE A 4 32.45 7.34 -47.89
N THR A 5 31.16 7.09 -48.11
CA THR A 5 30.06 7.82 -47.48
C THR A 5 29.97 7.44 -46.00
N ARG A 6 30.25 8.38 -45.09
CA ARG A 6 29.94 8.22 -43.66
C ARG A 6 28.47 8.56 -43.44
N SER A 7 27.62 7.54 -43.31
CA SER A 7 26.25 7.72 -42.83
C SER A 7 26.26 8.03 -41.34
N LEU A 8 25.87 9.25 -40.95
CA LEU A 8 25.51 9.55 -39.57
C LEU A 8 24.17 8.87 -39.25
N TRP A 9 24.18 7.91 -38.33
CA TRP A 9 22.96 7.42 -37.71
C TRP A 9 22.57 8.36 -36.57
N LEU A 10 21.57 9.21 -36.81
CA LEU A 10 20.91 10.00 -35.76
C LEU A 10 20.03 9.05 -34.93
N VAL A 11 20.61 8.51 -33.86
CA VAL A 11 19.84 7.82 -32.82
C VAL A 11 18.96 8.85 -32.13
N HIS A 12 17.69 8.93 -32.51
CA HIS A 12 16.70 9.62 -31.72
C HIS A 12 16.48 8.79 -30.45
N ALA A 13 17.03 9.27 -29.34
CA ALA A 13 16.65 8.76 -28.03
C ALA A 13 15.18 9.10 -27.81
N VAL A 14 14.31 8.09 -27.92
CA VAL A 14 12.93 8.21 -27.47
C VAL A 14 12.99 8.29 -25.94
N GLN A 15 12.97 9.51 -25.41
CA GLN A 15 12.72 9.72 -24.00
C GLN A 15 11.30 9.24 -23.71
N VAL A 16 11.20 8.06 -23.11
CA VAL A 16 9.99 7.66 -22.39
C VAL A 16 9.79 8.70 -21.30
N ILE A 17 8.79 9.55 -21.47
CA ILE A 17 8.40 10.51 -20.45
C ILE A 17 7.74 9.67 -19.35
N ALA A 18 8.51 9.36 -18.31
CA ALA A 18 7.94 8.83 -17.09
C ALA A 18 6.92 9.84 -16.56
N SER A 19 5.75 9.33 -16.18
CA SER A 19 4.68 10.03 -15.48
C SER A 19 5.24 10.78 -14.27
N GLN A 20 5.31 12.11 -14.37
CA GLN A 20 5.85 12.95 -13.30
C GLN A 20 4.83 13.09 -12.17
N VAL A 21 5.31 13.01 -10.92
CA VAL A 21 4.53 13.31 -9.72
C VAL A 21 3.98 14.74 -9.84
N PRO A 22 2.66 14.98 -9.74
CA PRO A 22 2.14 16.34 -9.82
C PRO A 22 2.71 17.20 -8.68
N PRO A 23 3.09 18.47 -8.92
CA PRO A 23 3.83 19.27 -7.92
C PRO A 23 3.16 19.39 -6.55
N THR A 24 1.82 19.37 -6.50
CA THR A 24 1.02 19.38 -5.26
C THR A 24 1.26 18.17 -4.35
N PHE A 25 1.70 17.03 -4.92
CA PHE A 25 2.02 15.80 -4.19
C PHE A 25 3.52 15.64 -3.89
N ALA A 26 4.37 16.55 -4.39
CA ALA A 26 5.81 16.62 -4.12
C ALA A 26 6.17 17.52 -2.92
N GLU A 27 5.18 18.02 -2.18
CA GLU A 27 5.37 18.88 -1.00
C GLU A 27 5.18 18.13 0.33
N PRO A 28 6.01 18.37 1.37
CA PRO A 28 7.21 19.21 1.35
C PRO A 28 8.33 18.61 0.49
N SER A 29 9.17 19.46 -0.10
CA SER A 29 10.40 19.03 -0.79
C SER A 29 11.32 18.21 0.12
N SER A 30 11.74 17.03 -0.33
CA SER A 30 12.72 16.16 0.34
C SER A 30 13.39 15.25 -0.68
N HIS A 31 14.69 15.46 -0.91
CA HIS A 31 15.49 14.64 -1.85
C HIS A 31 15.41 13.15 -1.49
N ALA A 32 15.53 12.84 -0.20
CA ALA A 32 15.50 11.47 0.30
C ALA A 32 14.15 10.75 0.09
N VAL A 33 13.03 11.49 0.01
CA VAL A 33 11.72 10.93 -0.36
C VAL A 33 11.58 10.82 -1.88
N ASP A 34 12.12 11.78 -2.64
CA ASP A 34 12.09 11.77 -4.10
C ASP A 34 12.99 10.67 -4.71
N SER A 35 14.02 10.21 -4.00
CA SER A 35 14.81 9.03 -4.32
C SER A 35 14.13 7.69 -3.98
N VAL A 36 12.91 7.66 -3.41
CA VAL A 36 12.22 6.38 -3.17
C VAL A 36 11.50 5.94 -4.44
N ASP A 37 11.86 4.76 -4.95
CA ASP A 37 11.13 4.06 -6.01
C ASP A 37 10.35 2.85 -5.42
N PRO A 38 9.03 2.98 -5.17
CA PRO A 38 8.22 1.88 -4.64
C PRO A 38 8.06 0.69 -5.60
N PHE A 39 8.51 0.77 -6.86
CA PHE A 39 8.47 -0.35 -7.80
C PHE A 39 9.63 -1.34 -7.59
N ILE A 40 10.75 -0.92 -6.99
CA ILE A 40 11.89 -1.82 -6.72
C ILE A 40 11.47 -2.96 -5.78
N GLY A 41 11.68 -4.19 -6.24
CA GLY A 41 11.36 -5.39 -5.48
C GLY A 41 9.93 -5.91 -5.67
N ASN A 42 9.13 -5.33 -6.57
CA ASN A 42 7.91 -5.96 -7.09
C ASN A 42 8.05 -6.25 -8.60
N GLY A 43 7.69 -7.46 -9.00
CA GLY A 43 8.01 -7.99 -10.33
C GLY A 43 8.23 -9.50 -10.31
N GLY A 44 8.56 -10.07 -11.47
CA GLY A 44 8.84 -11.50 -11.62
C GLY A 44 7.59 -12.39 -11.71
N TYR A 45 7.77 -13.57 -12.31
CA TYR A 45 6.69 -14.55 -12.54
C TYR A 45 6.47 -15.52 -11.36
N SER A 46 7.46 -15.66 -10.47
CA SER A 46 7.40 -16.51 -9.27
C SER A 46 7.63 -15.67 -8.01
N ALA A 47 7.27 -16.23 -6.84
CA ALA A 47 7.54 -15.59 -5.54
C ALA A 47 9.02 -15.27 -5.36
N ASP A 48 9.91 -16.19 -5.75
CA ASP A 48 11.39 -16.02 -5.70
C ASP A 48 11.93 -14.97 -6.66
N GLY A 49 11.20 -14.66 -7.74
CA GLY A 49 11.51 -13.59 -8.68
C GLY A 49 11.03 -12.21 -8.22
N SER A 50 10.29 -12.15 -7.12
CA SER A 50 9.83 -10.92 -6.47
C SER A 50 10.58 -10.69 -5.17
N GLY A 51 10.81 -9.44 -4.79
CA GLY A 51 11.28 -9.11 -3.44
C GLY A 51 10.21 -9.26 -2.37
N GLY A 52 8.97 -9.62 -2.74
CA GLY A 52 7.80 -9.56 -1.85
C GLY A 52 7.37 -8.15 -1.44
N MET A 53 7.83 -7.12 -2.17
CA MET A 53 7.49 -5.72 -1.93
C MET A 53 6.22 -5.32 -2.70
N ILE A 54 5.68 -4.13 -2.40
CA ILE A 54 4.54 -3.54 -3.11
C ILE A 54 4.63 -2.00 -3.13
N PRO A 55 4.11 -1.32 -4.16
CA PRO A 55 4.11 0.13 -4.26
C PRO A 55 2.97 0.74 -3.43
N SER A 56 3.06 0.61 -2.11
CA SER A 56 1.98 1.01 -1.19
C SER A 56 2.21 2.37 -0.55
N THR A 57 1.16 3.19 -0.49
CA THR A 57 1.12 4.44 0.29
C THR A 57 0.71 4.17 1.74
N ALA A 58 1.43 4.77 2.68
CA ALA A 58 1.15 4.78 4.12
C ALA A 58 2.13 5.74 4.82
N LEU A 59 1.86 6.14 6.06
CA LEU A 59 2.92 6.68 6.92
C LEU A 59 3.92 5.58 7.28
N PRO A 60 5.17 5.95 7.67
CA PRO A 60 6.08 5.03 8.34
C PRO A 60 5.39 4.30 9.50
N PHE A 61 5.46 2.97 9.48
CA PHE A 61 4.80 2.07 10.43
C PHE A 61 3.26 2.23 10.49
N GLY A 62 2.59 2.60 9.39
CA GLY A 62 1.13 2.64 9.30
C GLY A 62 0.46 1.31 9.70
N MET A 63 -0.79 1.35 10.18
CA MET A 63 -1.54 0.13 10.48
C MET A 63 -1.96 -0.55 9.18
N ALA A 64 -2.66 0.20 8.33
CA ALA A 64 -3.00 -0.19 6.96
C ALA A 64 -2.06 0.48 5.97
N ARG A 65 -1.77 -0.21 4.87
CA ARG A 65 -1.08 0.33 3.69
C ARG A 65 -2.00 0.22 2.49
N TRP A 66 -1.96 1.18 1.58
CA TRP A 66 -2.88 1.25 0.44
C TRP A 66 -2.14 1.09 -0.87
N VAL A 67 -2.59 0.14 -1.71
CA VAL A 67 -1.90 -0.29 -2.94
C VAL A 67 -2.94 -0.56 -4.04
N ALA A 68 -2.61 -0.32 -5.30
CA ALA A 68 -3.40 -0.86 -6.40
C ALA A 68 -3.40 -2.41 -6.35
N GLN A 69 -4.51 -3.03 -6.71
CA GLN A 69 -4.64 -4.48 -6.77
C GLN A 69 -4.56 -4.91 -8.23
N THR A 70 -3.45 -5.54 -8.64
CA THR A 70 -3.30 -6.13 -9.98
C THR A 70 -3.60 -7.63 -10.00
N ARG A 71 -3.48 -8.29 -8.84
CA ARG A 71 -3.77 -9.72 -8.64
C ARG A 71 -4.37 -9.96 -7.26
N GLN A 72 -5.15 -11.02 -7.12
CA GLN A 72 -5.70 -11.43 -5.82
C GLN A 72 -4.58 -12.03 -4.97
N ASN A 73 -4.27 -11.43 -3.80
CA ASN A 73 -3.21 -11.93 -2.94
C ASN A 73 -3.64 -13.06 -2.00
N CYS A 74 -2.77 -14.05 -1.91
CA CYS A 74 -2.84 -15.18 -1.00
C CYS A 74 -1.45 -15.41 -0.36
N VAL A 75 -1.27 -16.52 0.34
CA VAL A 75 0.05 -16.96 0.81
C VAL A 75 0.99 -17.10 -0.39
N SER A 76 2.18 -16.52 -0.27
CA SER A 76 3.21 -16.45 -1.32
C SER A 76 2.87 -15.57 -2.54
N VAL A 77 1.85 -14.71 -2.46
CA VAL A 77 1.49 -13.74 -3.53
C VAL A 77 1.23 -12.35 -2.93
N THR A 78 1.73 -11.28 -3.57
CA THR A 78 1.44 -9.87 -3.23
C THR A 78 0.23 -9.34 -4.02
N PRO A 79 -0.51 -8.32 -3.54
CA PRO A 79 -1.69 -7.77 -4.24
C PRO A 79 -1.32 -7.02 -5.54
N TYR A 80 -0.04 -6.71 -5.70
CA TYR A 80 0.51 -5.97 -6.82
C TYR A 80 1.71 -6.71 -7.42
N ASN A 81 1.86 -6.68 -8.74
CA ASN A 81 3.08 -7.06 -9.46
C ASN A 81 3.30 -6.18 -10.70
N TYR A 82 4.55 -5.79 -10.93
CA TYR A 82 4.96 -4.94 -12.04
C TYR A 82 4.71 -5.55 -13.45
N THR A 83 4.58 -6.88 -13.57
CA THR A 83 4.32 -7.54 -14.87
C THR A 83 2.83 -7.60 -15.24
N ASP A 84 1.92 -7.26 -14.33
CA ASP A 84 0.50 -7.24 -14.61
C ASP A 84 0.09 -5.97 -15.38
N THR A 85 -0.86 -6.13 -16.30
CA THR A 85 -1.38 -5.07 -17.19
C THR A 85 -2.80 -4.62 -16.85
N LYS A 86 -3.33 -5.07 -15.70
CA LYS A 86 -4.68 -4.73 -15.23
C LYS A 86 -4.69 -4.30 -13.76
N ILE A 87 -5.55 -3.33 -13.46
CA ILE A 87 -5.91 -2.94 -12.08
C ILE A 87 -7.37 -3.36 -11.83
N HIS A 88 -7.59 -3.98 -10.68
CA HIS A 88 -8.85 -4.59 -10.25
C HIS A 88 -9.49 -3.85 -9.05
N GLY A 89 -8.83 -2.79 -8.56
CA GLY A 89 -9.24 -1.98 -7.42
C GLY A 89 -8.03 -1.46 -6.62
N PHE A 90 -8.31 -0.89 -5.45
CA PHE A 90 -7.33 -0.37 -4.50
C PHE A 90 -7.53 -1.05 -3.14
N GLN A 91 -6.50 -1.71 -2.63
CA GLN A 91 -6.55 -2.56 -1.45
C GLN A 91 -5.86 -1.90 -0.25
N GLY A 92 -6.60 -1.73 0.85
CA GLY A 92 -6.04 -1.62 2.18
C GLY A 92 -5.53 -3.00 2.63
N THR A 93 -4.21 -3.14 2.75
CA THR A 93 -3.50 -4.39 3.04
C THR A 93 -2.78 -4.34 4.39
N HIS A 94 -2.77 -5.49 5.07
CA HIS A 94 -2.02 -5.73 6.30
C HIS A 94 -0.98 -6.86 6.13
N GLN A 95 -0.85 -7.45 4.92
CA GLN A 95 0.08 -8.54 4.58
C GLN A 95 1.53 -8.18 4.97
N PRO A 96 2.10 -8.81 6.01
CA PRO A 96 3.38 -8.38 6.58
C PRO A 96 4.60 -8.86 5.77
N ALA A 97 4.44 -9.97 5.04
CA ALA A 97 5.40 -10.51 4.10
C ALA A 97 4.67 -11.43 3.10
N ILE A 98 5.25 -11.64 1.93
CA ILE A 98 4.65 -12.44 0.85
C ILE A 98 4.23 -13.85 1.32
N TRP A 99 5.08 -14.56 2.05
CA TRP A 99 4.82 -15.90 2.61
C TRP A 99 3.88 -15.96 3.83
N MET A 100 3.43 -14.83 4.38
CA MET A 100 2.50 -14.81 5.53
C MET A 100 1.03 -14.63 5.12
N GLY A 101 0.79 -14.25 3.87
CA GLY A 101 -0.56 -13.94 3.38
C GLY A 101 -1.18 -12.69 4.00
N GLU A 102 -2.46 -12.48 3.74
CA GLU A 102 -3.22 -11.28 4.06
C GLU A 102 -4.00 -11.37 5.40
N SER A 103 -4.42 -10.24 5.96
CA SER A 103 -5.32 -10.17 7.11
C SER A 103 -6.27 -8.98 7.03
N GLY A 104 -7.58 -9.22 7.14
CA GLY A 104 -8.65 -8.24 7.13
C GLY A 104 -8.54 -7.14 6.06
N PRO A 105 -8.30 -7.48 4.77
CA PRO A 105 -8.18 -6.48 3.72
C PRO A 105 -9.54 -5.80 3.44
N VAL A 106 -9.49 -4.61 2.87
CA VAL A 106 -10.65 -3.92 2.28
C VAL A 106 -10.27 -3.46 0.89
N ILE A 107 -11.13 -3.69 -0.11
CA ILE A 107 -10.84 -3.36 -1.50
C ILE A 107 -11.90 -2.41 -2.05
N ILE A 108 -11.43 -1.31 -2.65
CA ILE A 108 -12.25 -0.27 -3.29
C ILE A 108 -12.12 -0.42 -4.80
N VAL A 109 -13.24 -0.71 -5.45
CA VAL A 109 -13.33 -0.96 -6.90
C VAL A 109 -14.14 0.17 -7.52
N SER A 110 -13.46 1.05 -8.25
CA SER A 110 -14.12 2.01 -9.14
C SER A 110 -14.50 1.36 -10.46
N GLY A 111 -15.65 1.73 -11.02
CA GLY A 111 -16.08 1.27 -12.34
C GLY A 111 -17.20 2.13 -12.91
N ALA A 112 -17.60 1.80 -14.14
CA ALA A 112 -18.67 2.48 -14.86
C ALA A 112 -19.51 1.45 -15.62
N GLY A 113 -20.81 1.73 -15.78
CA GLY A 113 -21.76 0.81 -16.42
C GLY A 113 -22.22 -0.31 -15.49
N THR A 114 -22.14 -1.56 -15.95
CA THR A 114 -22.51 -2.76 -15.19
C THR A 114 -21.55 -3.00 -14.03
N VAL A 115 -22.08 -3.20 -12.81
CA VAL A 115 -21.27 -3.49 -11.63
C VAL A 115 -20.62 -4.86 -11.75
N GLN A 116 -19.29 -4.91 -11.88
CA GLN A 116 -18.50 -6.12 -11.81
C GLN A 116 -17.91 -6.28 -10.40
N SER A 117 -18.48 -7.20 -9.61
CA SER A 117 -17.94 -7.57 -8.28
C SER A 117 -16.82 -8.62 -8.37
N LEU A 118 -16.92 -9.57 -9.31
CA LEU A 118 -15.96 -10.67 -9.47
C LEU A 118 -14.58 -10.15 -9.90
N PHE A 119 -13.53 -10.63 -9.22
CA PHE A 119 -12.15 -10.23 -9.47
C PHE A 119 -11.75 -10.39 -10.94
N GLU A 120 -12.09 -11.53 -11.55
CA GLU A 120 -11.73 -11.88 -12.93
C GLU A 120 -12.42 -11.00 -13.98
N LYS A 121 -13.53 -10.36 -13.62
CA LYS A 121 -14.35 -9.53 -14.52
C LYS A 121 -14.14 -8.03 -14.37
N ARG A 122 -13.55 -7.59 -13.26
CA ARG A 122 -13.37 -6.16 -12.93
C ARG A 122 -12.02 -5.55 -13.31
N GLY A 123 -11.11 -6.34 -13.88
CA GLY A 123 -9.77 -5.90 -14.25
C GLY A 123 -9.74 -4.98 -15.47
N MET A 124 -9.51 -3.69 -15.22
CA MET A 124 -9.36 -2.61 -16.20
C MET A 124 -7.91 -2.53 -16.68
N SER A 125 -7.70 -2.34 -17.98
CA SER A 125 -6.37 -2.14 -18.56
C SER A 125 -5.79 -0.79 -18.11
N PHE A 126 -4.47 -0.68 -18.04
CA PHE A 126 -3.77 0.59 -17.78
C PHE A 126 -2.41 0.60 -18.48
N ASP A 127 -1.85 1.81 -18.68
CA ASP A 127 -0.50 2.00 -19.20
C ASP A 127 0.43 2.48 -18.07
N ARG A 128 1.64 1.91 -18.02
CA ARG A 128 2.71 2.30 -17.10
C ARG A 128 3.16 3.75 -17.32
N ALA A 129 3.03 4.27 -18.54
CA ALA A 129 3.27 5.69 -18.83
C ALA A 129 2.31 6.65 -18.11
N HIS A 130 1.20 6.13 -17.55
CA HIS A 130 0.19 6.89 -16.79
C HIS A 130 0.00 6.36 -15.36
N GLU A 131 0.98 5.61 -14.84
CA GLU A 131 1.03 5.15 -13.44
C GLU A 131 2.11 5.93 -12.66
N VAL A 132 1.78 6.44 -11.47
CA VAL A 132 2.72 7.10 -10.55
C VAL A 132 2.66 6.37 -9.22
N ALA A 133 3.82 6.04 -8.65
CA ALA A 133 3.92 5.56 -7.27
C ALA A 133 5.04 6.30 -6.54
N THR A 134 4.74 6.76 -5.33
CA THR A 134 5.68 7.37 -4.39
C THR A 134 5.39 6.85 -2.97
N ALA A 135 6.22 7.20 -1.98
CA ALA A 135 5.97 6.84 -0.59
C ALA A 135 4.65 7.43 -0.02
N SER A 136 4.11 8.49 -0.61
CA SER A 136 2.96 9.27 -0.09
C SER A 136 1.76 9.37 -1.02
N TYR A 137 1.91 9.08 -2.31
CA TYR A 137 0.89 9.24 -3.34
C TYR A 137 1.02 8.16 -4.42
N TYR A 138 -0.11 7.63 -4.88
CA TYR A 138 -0.20 6.76 -6.04
C TYR A 138 -1.33 7.23 -6.96
N SER A 139 -1.14 7.13 -8.27
CA SER A 139 -2.24 7.28 -9.23
C SER A 139 -2.07 6.43 -10.48
N ALA A 140 -3.18 6.02 -11.09
CA ALA A 140 -3.20 5.35 -12.39
C ALA A 140 -4.42 5.77 -13.22
N GLU A 141 -4.23 5.94 -14.53
CA GLU A 141 -5.33 6.03 -15.50
C GLU A 141 -5.68 4.63 -16.05
N MET A 142 -6.95 4.26 -15.98
CA MET A 142 -7.47 2.94 -16.32
C MET A 142 -8.57 3.03 -17.38
N ASP A 143 -8.57 2.11 -18.34
CA ASP A 143 -9.62 1.97 -19.35
C ASP A 143 -10.89 1.41 -18.72
N ALA A 144 -11.98 2.18 -18.75
CA ALA A 144 -13.26 1.72 -18.22
C ALA A 144 -13.85 0.59 -19.08
N LEU A 145 -14.38 -0.45 -18.44
CA LEU A 145 -14.86 -1.67 -19.12
C LEU A 145 -15.97 -1.42 -20.15
N GLU A 146 -16.78 -0.38 -19.97
CA GLU A 146 -17.87 0.03 -20.87
C GLU A 146 -17.58 1.38 -21.56
N GLY A 147 -16.30 1.78 -21.65
CA GLY A 147 -15.84 2.96 -22.37
C GLY A 147 -15.64 4.21 -21.51
N GLY A 148 -14.74 5.09 -21.97
CA GLY A 148 -14.18 6.19 -21.20
C GLY A 148 -12.98 5.76 -20.34
N THR A 149 -12.44 6.66 -19.54
CA THR A 149 -11.32 6.39 -18.62
C THR A 149 -11.69 6.72 -17.17
N ILE A 150 -11.02 6.01 -16.26
CA ILE A 150 -11.14 6.19 -14.81
C ILE A 150 -9.73 6.48 -14.30
N PHE A 151 -9.52 7.70 -13.82
CA PHE A 151 -8.28 8.08 -13.15
C PHE A 151 -8.46 7.92 -11.64
N GLY A 152 -7.70 7.01 -11.05
CA GLY A 152 -7.71 6.74 -9.61
C GLY A 152 -6.46 7.30 -8.94
N GLU A 153 -6.65 8.08 -7.88
CA GLU A 153 -5.60 8.72 -7.08
C GLU A 153 -5.77 8.25 -5.62
N GLN A 154 -4.68 7.96 -4.90
CA GLN A 154 -4.76 7.57 -3.49
C GLN A 154 -3.58 8.03 -2.62
N SER A 155 -3.88 8.19 -1.33
CA SER A 155 -2.94 8.33 -0.23
C SER A 155 -3.53 7.69 1.03
N ALA A 156 -2.78 7.65 2.13
CA ALA A 156 -3.24 7.05 3.38
C ALA A 156 -2.62 7.67 4.63
N THR A 157 -3.42 7.81 5.68
CA THR A 157 -2.98 8.01 7.07
C THR A 157 -2.75 6.63 7.74
N PRO A 158 -2.34 6.52 9.03
CA PRO A 158 -2.08 5.21 9.62
C PRO A 158 -3.26 4.23 9.63
N HIS A 159 -4.51 4.72 9.69
CA HIS A 159 -5.71 3.88 9.76
C HIS A 159 -6.74 4.15 8.64
N VAL A 160 -6.48 5.07 7.71
CA VAL A 160 -7.49 5.54 6.75
C VAL A 160 -6.89 5.67 5.36
N GLY A 161 -7.55 5.08 4.35
CA GLY A 161 -7.26 5.36 2.94
C GLY A 161 -8.09 6.54 2.44
N HIS A 162 -7.49 7.40 1.63
CA HIS A 162 -8.13 8.52 0.94
C HIS A 162 -7.91 8.32 -0.56
N LEU A 163 -9.00 8.17 -1.30
CA LEU A 163 -8.97 7.91 -2.74
C LEU A 163 -9.85 8.92 -3.47
N HIS A 164 -9.35 9.51 -4.54
CA HIS A 164 -10.15 10.28 -5.49
C HIS A 164 -10.28 9.47 -6.77
N VAL A 165 -11.47 9.47 -7.35
CA VAL A 165 -11.76 8.78 -8.61
C VAL A 165 -12.39 9.79 -9.56
N THR A 166 -11.69 10.08 -10.65
CA THR A 166 -12.17 10.95 -11.73
C THR A 166 -12.66 10.09 -12.90
N PHE A 167 -13.87 10.36 -13.38
CA PHE A 167 -14.55 9.63 -14.44
C PHE A 167 -14.64 10.50 -15.71
N SER A 168 -14.06 10.03 -16.81
CA SER A 168 -13.97 10.76 -18.08
C SER A 168 -14.68 10.00 -19.20
N ASN A 169 -15.71 10.60 -19.80
CA ASN A 169 -16.50 10.02 -20.89
C ASN A 169 -17.14 8.63 -20.57
N THR A 170 -17.38 8.34 -19.29
CA THR A 170 -18.00 7.08 -18.85
C THR A 170 -19.52 7.23 -18.66
N SER A 171 -20.23 6.13 -18.40
CA SER A 171 -21.66 6.15 -18.04
C SER A 171 -21.94 5.39 -16.73
N ALA A 172 -22.94 5.84 -15.97
CA ALA A 172 -23.34 5.26 -14.67
C ALA A 172 -22.15 4.88 -13.73
N PRO A 173 -21.33 5.85 -13.29
CA PRO A 173 -20.21 5.59 -12.37
C PRO A 173 -20.63 4.86 -11.09
N TYR A 174 -19.76 3.99 -10.59
CA TYR A 174 -19.95 3.32 -9.31
C TYR A 174 -18.63 3.17 -8.54
N VAL A 175 -18.75 3.07 -7.21
CA VAL A 175 -17.71 2.60 -6.31
C VAL A 175 -18.26 1.41 -5.53
N LEU A 176 -17.59 0.27 -5.63
CA LEU A 176 -17.87 -0.96 -4.92
C LEU A 176 -16.83 -1.15 -3.80
N VAL A 177 -17.30 -1.57 -2.63
CA VAL A 177 -16.47 -2.00 -1.49
C VAL A 177 -16.60 -3.51 -1.38
N GLU A 178 -15.52 -4.22 -1.68
CA GLU A 178 -15.39 -5.66 -1.44
C GLU A 178 -14.91 -5.86 0.00
N ALA A 179 -15.73 -6.56 0.78
CA ALA A 179 -15.45 -6.87 2.18
C ALA A 179 -14.79 -8.23 2.37
N THR A 180 -15.18 -9.21 1.56
CA THR A 180 -14.67 -10.58 1.60
C THR A 180 -14.59 -11.14 0.19
N ARG A 181 -13.64 -12.04 0.00
CA ARG A 181 -13.45 -12.78 -1.25
C ARG A 181 -14.33 -14.01 -1.27
N ALA A 182 -14.72 -14.42 -2.48
CA ALA A 182 -15.48 -15.66 -2.72
C ALA A 182 -14.80 -16.90 -2.12
N PHE A 183 -13.46 -16.93 -2.12
CA PHE A 183 -12.62 -17.91 -1.44
C PHE A 183 -11.21 -17.33 -1.21
N ILE A 184 -10.44 -17.98 -0.33
CA ILE A 184 -9.02 -17.72 -0.08
C ILE A 184 -8.26 -19.04 -0.23
N VAL A 185 -7.17 -19.03 -0.99
CA VAL A 185 -6.22 -20.16 -1.03
C VAL A 185 -5.31 -20.07 0.19
N GLY A 186 -5.34 -21.09 1.04
CA GLY A 186 -4.68 -21.07 2.36
C GLY A 186 -3.17 -21.31 2.35
N THR A 187 -2.63 -21.90 1.29
CA THR A 187 -1.20 -22.26 1.13
C THR A 187 -0.82 -22.20 -0.36
N ASP A 188 0.34 -22.74 -0.72
CA ASP A 188 0.73 -23.08 -2.09
C ASP A 188 -0.12 -24.20 -2.73
N ASP A 189 -0.91 -24.93 -1.93
CA ASP A 189 -1.89 -25.88 -2.40
C ASP A 189 -3.16 -25.16 -2.91
N LEU A 190 -3.25 -25.07 -4.24
CA LEU A 190 -4.38 -24.49 -4.98
C LEU A 190 -5.72 -25.25 -4.82
N THR A 191 -5.78 -26.32 -4.01
CA THR A 191 -7.02 -27.03 -3.67
C THR A 191 -7.53 -26.71 -2.26
N ASN A 192 -6.72 -26.05 -1.43
CA ASN A 192 -7.03 -25.75 -0.03
C ASN A 192 -7.73 -24.39 0.11
N PHE A 193 -9.06 -24.39 0.01
CA PHE A 193 -9.89 -23.18 0.05
C PHE A 193 -10.53 -22.93 1.42
N THR A 194 -10.51 -21.67 1.86
CA THR A 194 -11.35 -21.17 2.97
C THR A 194 -12.33 -20.12 2.46
N TYR A 195 -13.51 -20.04 3.09
CA TYR A 195 -14.62 -19.20 2.67
C TYR A 195 -14.94 -18.18 3.79
N PRO A 196 -14.45 -16.93 3.71
CA PRO A 196 -14.56 -15.95 4.79
C PRO A 196 -15.97 -15.31 4.89
N GLU A 197 -16.63 -15.48 6.03
CA GLU A 197 -17.96 -14.91 6.31
C GLU A 197 -17.91 -13.46 6.82
N GLY A 198 -18.04 -12.51 5.90
CA GLY A 198 -18.03 -11.06 6.15
C GLY A 198 -19.39 -10.47 6.54
N ALA A 199 -19.41 -9.16 6.81
CA ALA A 199 -20.65 -8.39 6.98
C ALA A 199 -20.53 -6.96 6.42
N ILE A 200 -21.65 -6.45 5.88
CA ILE A 200 -21.86 -5.14 5.23
C ILE A 200 -23.41 -4.83 5.44
N ALA A 201 -23.98 -3.61 5.69
CA ALA A 201 -25.46 -3.37 5.92
C ALA A 201 -26.22 -1.98 5.64
N ILE A 202 -25.94 -1.21 4.56
CA ILE A 202 -26.41 0.15 4.05
C ILE A 202 -26.95 1.28 4.97
N ASP A 203 -26.36 2.50 4.88
CA ASP A 203 -26.94 3.76 5.39
C ASP A 203 -26.86 4.90 4.36
N SER A 204 -27.89 4.97 3.51
CA SER A 204 -28.04 5.99 2.48
C SER A 204 -28.33 7.40 3.03
N LYS A 205 -28.76 7.55 4.29
CA LYS A 205 -29.02 8.85 4.90
C LYS A 205 -27.73 9.55 5.32
N ARG A 206 -26.74 8.77 5.77
CA ARG A 206 -25.41 9.26 6.11
C ARG A 206 -24.40 9.13 4.95
N GLN A 207 -24.82 8.54 3.83
CA GLN A 207 -23.94 8.13 2.72
C GLN A 207 -22.81 7.18 3.18
N GLU A 208 -23.08 6.41 4.24
CA GLU A 208 -22.09 5.57 4.89
C GLU A 208 -22.10 4.15 4.34
N ILE A 209 -20.89 3.61 4.29
CA ILE A 209 -20.61 2.21 4.02
C ILE A 209 -19.88 1.81 5.40
N THR A 210 -20.32 0.80 6.23
CA THR A 210 -19.75 0.14 7.45
C THR A 210 -19.74 -1.43 7.42
N GLY A 211 -18.64 -2.13 7.80
CA GLY A 211 -18.55 -3.62 7.62
C GLY A 211 -17.51 -4.38 8.46
N ARG A 212 -17.36 -5.69 8.22
CA ARG A 212 -16.44 -6.62 8.93
C ARG A 212 -15.86 -7.67 7.98
N ASN A 213 -14.54 -7.89 8.06
CA ASN A 213 -13.83 -8.95 7.36
C ASN A 213 -13.11 -9.88 8.37
N PRO A 214 -13.44 -11.18 8.43
CA PRO A 214 -12.72 -12.16 9.26
C PRO A 214 -11.46 -12.76 8.58
N GLU A 215 -11.19 -12.43 7.31
CA GLU A 215 -10.07 -12.99 6.55
C GLU A 215 -8.76 -12.84 7.32
N ARG A 216 -8.04 -13.94 7.41
CA ARG A 216 -6.78 -14.03 8.11
C ARG A 216 -6.05 -15.24 7.56
N GLN A 217 -4.81 -15.07 7.10
CA GLN A 217 -4.05 -16.15 6.45
C GLN A 217 -2.90 -16.67 7.33
N ASP A 218 -2.49 -15.96 8.38
CA ASP A 218 -1.40 -16.38 9.28
C ASP A 218 -1.75 -17.54 10.23
N PHE A 219 -2.95 -18.15 10.13
CA PHE A 219 -3.30 -19.36 10.89
C PHE A 219 -2.42 -20.57 10.57
N ILE A 220 -1.73 -20.54 9.41
CA ILE A 220 -0.74 -21.55 9.03
C ILE A 220 0.54 -21.50 9.89
N ILE A 221 0.75 -20.42 10.65
CA ILE A 221 1.96 -20.21 11.45
C ILE A 221 1.75 -20.78 12.86
N GLY A 222 2.09 -22.06 13.02
CA GLY A 222 2.09 -22.75 14.30
C GLY A 222 3.26 -22.36 15.24
N PRO A 223 3.23 -22.77 16.52
CA PRO A 223 2.25 -23.66 17.15
C PRO A 223 1.06 -22.94 17.80
N ASN A 224 1.09 -21.61 17.92
CA ASN A 224 0.09 -20.83 18.66
C ASN A 224 -0.59 -19.77 17.77
N PRO A 225 -1.58 -20.16 16.92
CA PRO A 225 -2.38 -19.17 16.21
C PRO A 225 -3.15 -18.30 17.22
N ALA A 226 -2.99 -16.98 17.14
CA ALA A 226 -3.68 -16.06 18.04
C ALA A 226 -5.21 -16.19 17.86
N ARG A 227 -5.95 -16.54 18.91
CA ARG A 227 -7.39 -16.79 18.81
C ARG A 227 -8.18 -15.48 18.74
N GLY A 228 -8.88 -15.25 17.62
CA GLY A 228 -9.90 -14.21 17.47
C GLY A 228 -9.37 -12.80 17.18
N TRP A 229 -8.85 -12.57 15.97
CA TRP A 229 -8.44 -11.24 15.52
C TRP A 229 -9.23 -10.82 14.24
N PRO A 230 -10.34 -10.06 14.40
CA PRO A 230 -11.15 -9.58 13.28
C PRO A 230 -10.72 -8.18 12.78
N GLY A 231 -10.66 -7.99 11.46
CA GLY A 231 -10.58 -6.68 10.83
C GLY A 231 -11.97 -6.06 10.66
N TYR A 232 -12.20 -4.87 11.22
CA TYR A 232 -13.39 -4.06 10.97
C TYR A 232 -13.01 -2.89 10.07
N PHE A 233 -13.80 -2.66 9.03
CA PHE A 233 -13.61 -1.56 8.10
C PHE A 233 -14.94 -0.83 7.95
N TYR A 234 -14.92 0.35 7.35
CA TYR A 234 -16.13 1.11 7.10
C TYR A 234 -16.68 0.83 5.67
N GLY A 235 -17.50 -0.24 5.46
CA GLY A 235 -18.33 -0.46 4.23
C GLY A 235 -19.71 -1.26 4.33
N HIS A 236 -20.92 -0.72 3.97
CA HIS A 236 -22.36 -1.07 4.34
C HIS A 236 -23.30 -1.43 3.10
N MET A 237 -23.90 -2.64 3.03
CA MET A 237 -25.03 -3.23 2.23
C MET A 237 -25.13 -4.77 2.50
N SER A 238 -26.21 -5.32 3.08
CA SER A 238 -26.25 -6.73 3.59
C SER A 238 -26.92 -7.77 2.67
N GLY A 239 -26.41 -9.01 2.68
CA GLY A 239 -27.01 -10.20 2.07
C GLY A 239 -26.28 -11.49 2.47
N GLU A 240 -26.85 -12.66 2.19
CA GLU A 240 -26.20 -13.97 2.40
C GLU A 240 -25.57 -14.49 1.09
N GLY A 241 -24.29 -14.86 1.13
CA GLY A 241 -23.55 -15.38 -0.03
C GLY A 241 -22.03 -15.38 0.21
N SER A 242 -21.28 -16.18 -0.55
CA SER A 242 -19.81 -16.32 -0.37
C SER A 242 -19.00 -15.10 -0.84
N LEU A 243 -19.55 -14.26 -1.71
CA LEU A 243 -18.97 -12.97 -2.10
C LEU A 243 -19.85 -11.84 -1.58
N LEU A 244 -19.37 -11.09 -0.59
CA LEU A 244 -20.10 -9.96 -0.03
C LEU A 244 -19.44 -8.64 -0.45
N SER A 245 -20.22 -7.81 -1.15
CA SER A 245 -19.80 -6.49 -1.64
C SER A 245 -20.98 -5.53 -1.65
N GLY A 246 -20.76 -4.28 -1.24
CA GLY A 246 -21.73 -3.19 -1.38
C GLY A 246 -21.26 -2.17 -2.40
N PHE A 247 -22.15 -1.50 -3.12
CA PHE A 247 -21.76 -0.44 -4.06
C PHE A 247 -22.64 0.81 -3.92
N ALA A 248 -22.01 1.97 -4.13
CA ALA A 248 -22.67 3.23 -4.41
C ALA A 248 -22.65 3.46 -5.93
N ARG A 249 -23.80 3.79 -6.53
CA ARG A 249 -23.89 4.23 -7.92
C ARG A 249 -24.28 5.70 -7.96
N PHE A 250 -23.61 6.44 -8.83
CA PHE A 250 -23.73 7.89 -8.98
C PHE A 250 -24.48 8.25 -10.27
N ALA A 251 -24.86 9.52 -10.40
CA ALA A 251 -25.50 10.03 -11.60
C ALA A 251 -24.53 9.98 -12.79
N ALA A 252 -25.04 9.82 -14.01
CA ALA A 252 -24.19 9.64 -15.19
C ALA A 252 -23.25 10.83 -15.50
N ASN A 253 -23.56 12.02 -14.97
CA ASN A 253 -22.74 13.23 -15.07
C ASN A 253 -21.76 13.43 -13.88
N THR A 254 -21.63 12.45 -12.97
CA THR A 254 -20.68 12.51 -11.85
C THR A 254 -19.25 12.29 -12.35
N SER A 255 -18.47 13.36 -12.43
CA SER A 255 -17.09 13.33 -12.91
C SER A 255 -16.05 13.05 -11.83
N LYS A 256 -16.37 13.25 -10.53
CA LYS A 256 -15.46 12.99 -9.42
C LYS A 256 -16.17 12.37 -8.22
N VAL A 257 -15.50 11.42 -7.56
CA VAL A 257 -15.92 10.79 -6.31
C VAL A 257 -14.73 10.77 -5.34
N ASN A 258 -14.93 11.28 -4.12
CA ASN A 258 -13.98 11.12 -3.01
C ASN A 258 -14.44 9.92 -2.14
N VAL A 259 -13.51 9.03 -1.83
CA VAL A 259 -13.71 7.84 -0.98
C VAL A 259 -12.72 7.90 0.19
N ARG A 260 -13.22 7.81 1.42
CA ARG A 260 -12.41 7.68 2.64
C ARG A 260 -12.81 6.42 3.38
N ILE A 261 -11.84 5.58 3.75
CA ILE A 261 -12.08 4.26 4.34
C ILE A 261 -11.23 4.08 5.57
N GLY A 262 -11.87 4.16 6.75
CA GLY A 262 -11.25 3.85 8.03
C GLY A 262 -11.25 2.35 8.32
N VAL A 263 -10.16 1.87 8.93
CA VAL A 263 -10.02 0.49 9.43
C VAL A 263 -9.71 0.45 10.92
N SER A 264 -10.04 -0.67 11.56
CA SER A 264 -9.97 -0.89 13.02
C SER A 264 -10.00 -2.38 13.34
N PHE A 265 -9.14 -2.87 14.22
CA PHE A 265 -9.22 -4.24 14.74
C PHE A 265 -10.08 -4.41 16.01
N ILE A 266 -10.88 -3.39 16.39
CA ILE A 266 -11.69 -3.40 17.62
C ILE A 266 -13.19 -3.43 17.33
N LEU A 267 -13.69 -2.45 16.56
CA LEU A 267 -15.11 -2.33 16.15
C LEU A 267 -15.29 -1.18 15.14
N VAL A 268 -16.46 -1.17 14.47
CA VAL A 268 -16.86 -0.20 13.43
C VAL A 268 -16.82 1.25 13.92
N ASP A 269 -17.37 1.57 15.08
CA ASP A 269 -17.34 2.97 15.58
C ASP A 269 -15.92 3.48 15.86
N GLN A 270 -14.94 2.57 16.06
CA GLN A 270 -13.54 2.94 16.16
C GLN A 270 -12.93 3.18 14.76
N ALA A 271 -13.35 2.46 13.72
CA ALA A 271 -13.00 2.80 12.34
C ALA A 271 -13.55 4.17 11.95
N ARG A 272 -14.82 4.48 12.32
CA ARG A 272 -15.42 5.81 12.15
C ARG A 272 -14.62 6.88 12.89
N ARG A 273 -14.33 6.70 14.19
CA ARG A 273 -13.48 7.63 14.96
C ARG A 273 -12.08 7.83 14.36
N ASN A 274 -11.47 6.79 13.78
CA ASN A 274 -10.19 6.93 13.09
C ASN A 274 -10.34 7.79 11.83
N LEU A 275 -11.38 7.55 11.01
CA LEU A 275 -11.70 8.34 9.83
C LEU A 275 -11.94 9.81 10.17
N ASP A 276 -12.84 10.09 11.12
CA ASP A 276 -13.20 11.46 11.53
C ASP A 276 -12.00 12.25 12.10
N ALA A 277 -11.07 11.56 12.77
CA ALA A 277 -9.92 12.18 13.42
C ALA A 277 -8.70 12.35 12.48
N GLU A 278 -8.49 11.44 11.52
CA GLU A 278 -7.33 11.48 10.62
C GLU A 278 -7.64 12.13 9.27
N ILE A 279 -8.84 11.92 8.72
CA ILE A 279 -9.27 12.45 7.41
C ILE A 279 -10.73 12.94 7.51
N PRO A 280 -11.00 14.07 8.20
CA PRO A 280 -12.34 14.65 8.28
C PRO A 280 -12.88 15.08 6.91
N ASP A 281 -14.17 15.35 6.80
CA ASP A 281 -14.87 15.64 5.54
C ASP A 281 -14.29 16.82 4.74
N SER A 282 -13.62 17.76 5.42
CA SER A 282 -12.96 18.92 4.83
C SER A 282 -11.52 18.65 4.35
N ALA A 283 -10.94 17.48 4.61
CA ALA A 283 -9.58 17.15 4.20
C ALA A 283 -9.52 16.84 2.69
N THR A 284 -8.51 17.36 2.01
CA THR A 284 -8.26 17.06 0.59
C THR A 284 -7.22 15.94 0.44
N LEU A 285 -7.12 15.35 -0.75
CA LEU A 285 -6.16 14.26 -0.99
C LEU A 285 -4.72 14.77 -0.93
N GLU A 286 -4.50 15.98 -1.43
CA GLU A 286 -3.23 16.71 -1.37
C GLU A 286 -2.81 16.94 0.09
N GLU A 287 -3.73 17.29 0.98
CA GLU A 287 -3.44 17.45 2.40
C GLU A 287 -3.04 16.12 3.05
N THR A 288 -3.75 15.03 2.76
CA THR A 288 -3.38 13.69 3.24
C THR A 288 -1.99 13.28 2.72
N ALA A 289 -1.74 13.43 1.42
CA ALA A 289 -0.46 13.10 0.80
C ALA A 289 0.69 13.96 1.35
N ARG A 290 0.47 15.25 1.59
CA ARG A 290 1.43 16.19 2.19
C ARG A 290 1.79 15.78 3.62
N GLN A 291 0.82 15.36 4.42
CA GLN A 291 1.07 14.84 5.77
C GLN A 291 1.88 13.53 5.73
N THR A 292 1.52 12.61 4.84
CA THR A 292 2.24 11.33 4.66
C THR A 292 3.66 11.55 4.15
N ARG A 293 3.86 12.48 3.20
CA ARG A 293 5.16 12.88 2.67
C ARG A 293 6.03 13.53 3.74
N ALA A 294 5.47 14.47 4.51
CA ALA A 294 6.18 15.09 5.64
C ALA A 294 6.60 14.04 6.69
N ALA A 295 5.78 13.03 6.96
CA ALA A 295 6.12 11.94 7.87
C ALA A 295 7.25 11.04 7.32
N TRP A 296 7.35 10.84 6.00
CA TRP A 296 8.48 10.17 5.37
C TRP A 296 9.76 11.01 5.38
N ALA A 297 9.68 12.29 5.03
CA ALA A 297 10.79 13.25 5.12
C ALA A 297 11.38 13.28 6.54
N GLU A 298 10.52 13.34 7.57
CA GLU A 298 10.89 13.28 9.00
C GLU A 298 11.68 12.00 9.39
N LYS A 299 11.68 10.95 8.55
CA LYS A 299 12.52 9.75 8.75
C LYS A 299 13.71 9.72 7.79
N LEU A 300 13.48 9.87 6.48
CA LEU A 300 14.50 9.65 5.46
C LEU A 300 15.57 10.75 5.47
N ASP A 301 15.20 12.03 5.63
CA ASP A 301 16.16 13.16 5.67
C ASP A 301 17.13 13.10 6.87
N ARG A 302 16.83 12.25 7.87
CA ARG A 302 17.70 12.05 9.03
C ARG A 302 18.95 11.24 8.70
N ILE A 303 18.98 10.59 7.53
CA ILE A 303 20.13 9.86 7.01
C ILE A 303 20.55 10.56 5.73
N GLN A 304 21.74 11.16 5.75
CA GLN A 304 22.33 11.82 4.57
C GLN A 304 23.36 10.86 3.96
N VAL A 305 23.21 10.56 2.68
CA VAL A 305 24.14 9.75 1.90
C VAL A 305 25.14 10.68 1.21
N GLU A 306 26.42 10.44 1.43
CA GLU A 306 27.51 11.17 0.77
C GLU A 306 28.20 10.22 -0.24
N ASP A 307 28.66 10.77 -1.36
CA ASP A 307 29.42 10.09 -2.44
C ASP A 307 28.71 8.91 -3.14
N ALA A 308 27.37 8.94 -3.25
CA ALA A 308 26.58 7.95 -4.01
C ALA A 308 26.20 8.43 -5.42
N THR A 309 26.02 7.48 -6.35
CA THR A 309 25.29 7.71 -7.60
C THR A 309 23.77 7.74 -7.38
N GLY A 310 23.01 8.31 -8.32
CA GLY A 310 21.55 8.38 -8.21
C GLY A 310 20.87 7.02 -8.09
N ASP A 311 21.40 5.99 -8.75
CA ASP A 311 20.89 4.61 -8.65
C ASP A 311 21.17 4.01 -7.26
N GLU A 312 22.36 4.23 -6.69
CA GLU A 312 22.73 3.77 -5.34
C GLU A 312 21.92 4.48 -4.26
N GLU A 313 21.71 5.79 -4.41
CA GLU A 313 20.85 6.59 -3.52
C GLU A 313 19.40 6.12 -3.59
N THR A 314 18.90 5.82 -4.80
CA THR A 314 17.55 5.29 -5.01
C THR A 314 17.38 3.93 -4.32
N VAL A 315 18.32 3.00 -4.52
CA VAL A 315 18.32 1.70 -3.85
C VAL A 315 18.40 1.84 -2.32
N PHE A 316 19.22 2.79 -1.82
CA PHE A 316 19.41 3.00 -0.39
C PHE A 316 18.15 3.55 0.31
N TYR A 317 17.57 4.65 -0.18
CA TYR A 317 16.36 5.21 0.43
C TYR A 317 15.16 4.30 0.25
N THR A 318 15.06 3.57 -0.87
CA THR A 318 14.03 2.55 -1.08
C THR A 318 14.18 1.37 -0.12
N ALA A 319 15.40 0.93 0.20
CA ALA A 319 15.63 -0.10 1.22
C ALA A 319 15.22 0.37 2.63
N ILE A 320 15.41 1.65 2.96
CA ILE A 320 14.95 2.25 4.22
C ILE A 320 13.43 2.38 4.23
N PHE A 321 12.80 2.83 3.14
CA PHE A 321 11.35 2.86 2.98
C PHE A 321 10.73 1.50 3.31
N HIS A 322 11.21 0.42 2.68
CA HIS A 322 10.78 -0.95 2.98
C HIS A 322 11.12 -1.42 4.41
N ALA A 323 12.19 -0.92 5.03
CA ALA A 323 12.52 -1.22 6.41
C ALA A 323 11.57 -0.56 7.42
N LEU A 324 11.04 0.63 7.11
CA LEU A 324 10.18 1.44 7.99
C LEU A 324 8.68 1.18 7.82
N GLN A 325 8.27 0.26 6.95
CA GLN A 325 6.88 -0.22 6.91
C GLN A 325 6.53 -1.11 8.12
N TYR A 326 7.54 -1.71 8.79
CA TYR A 326 7.33 -2.71 9.85
C TYR A 326 8.21 -2.49 11.10
N PRO A 327 7.71 -2.83 12.31
CA PRO A 327 6.37 -3.34 12.61
C PRO A 327 5.29 -2.25 12.55
N SER A 328 4.09 -2.61 12.10
CA SER A 328 2.96 -1.68 11.99
C SER A 328 2.45 -1.21 13.36
N LYS A 329 2.00 0.06 13.44
CA LYS A 329 1.32 0.59 14.63
C LYS A 329 -0.07 0.00 14.74
N MET A 330 -0.28 -0.84 15.75
CA MET A 330 -1.58 -1.41 16.10
C MET A 330 -2.38 -0.57 17.12
N LYS A 331 -1.91 0.65 17.45
CA LYS A 331 -2.49 1.49 18.51
C LYS A 331 -3.46 2.51 17.92
N MET A 332 -4.74 2.38 18.25
CA MET A 332 -5.78 3.35 17.88
C MET A 332 -5.97 4.45 18.93
N GLY A 333 -6.27 5.68 18.47
CA GLY A 333 -6.47 6.88 19.30
C GLY A 333 -5.32 7.91 19.23
N ASN A 334 -5.65 9.19 19.52
CA ASN A 334 -4.87 10.39 19.20
C ASN A 334 -3.33 10.25 19.26
N MET A 335 -2.69 10.64 18.16
CA MET A 335 -1.24 10.79 18.07
C MET A 335 -0.81 12.19 18.50
N THR A 336 -0.04 12.28 19.59
CA THR A 336 0.90 13.39 19.81
C THR A 336 2.27 12.94 19.33
N GLN A 337 2.70 13.43 18.17
CA GLN A 337 4.00 13.11 17.56
C GLN A 337 5.08 13.96 18.25
N GLY A 338 5.93 13.32 19.05
CA GLY A 338 6.99 14.01 19.80
C GLY A 338 8.18 14.36 18.91
N THR A 339 8.55 15.63 18.88
CA THR A 339 9.71 16.16 18.14
C THR A 339 11.04 15.77 18.79
N MET A 340 11.94 15.07 18.07
CA MET A 340 13.33 14.86 18.47
C MET A 340 14.29 14.72 17.27
N THR A 341 15.49 15.29 17.40
CA THR A 341 16.63 15.21 16.45
C THR A 341 17.90 14.95 17.28
N PRO A 342 18.96 14.31 16.74
CA PRO A 342 19.74 14.80 15.59
C PRO A 342 19.76 13.87 14.36
N CYS A 343 20.41 14.33 13.29
CA CYS A 343 20.68 13.59 12.06
C CYS A 343 21.91 12.69 12.18
N ILE A 344 22.03 11.70 11.29
CA ILE A 344 23.12 10.73 11.20
C ILE A 344 23.69 10.76 9.79
N LYS A 345 25.02 10.85 9.66
CA LYS A 345 25.71 10.69 8.38
C LYS A 345 25.99 9.21 8.11
N ALA A 346 25.82 8.79 6.86
CA ALA A 346 26.20 7.46 6.38
C ALA A 346 27.06 7.60 5.12
N THR A 347 28.28 7.06 5.16
CA THR A 347 29.18 6.99 4.00
C THR A 347 29.12 5.58 3.43
N LEU A 348 28.76 5.44 2.16
CA LEU A 348 28.83 4.16 1.46
C LEU A 348 30.27 3.92 0.99
N THR A 349 30.82 2.75 1.30
CA THR A 349 32.17 2.36 0.85
C THR A 349 32.09 1.20 -0.16
N PRO A 350 33.02 1.08 -1.13
CA PRO A 350 32.84 0.20 -2.30
C PRO A 350 32.65 -1.30 -2.03
N ASP A 351 32.96 -1.80 -0.83
CA ASP A 351 32.81 -3.22 -0.44
C ASP A 351 31.51 -3.54 0.31
N THR A 352 30.59 -2.58 0.46
CA THR A 352 29.44 -2.72 1.37
C THR A 352 28.26 -3.51 0.79
N ARG A 353 28.33 -4.85 0.86
CA ARG A 353 27.19 -5.72 0.49
C ARG A 353 26.14 -5.80 1.61
N TYR A 354 25.08 -5.00 1.51
CA TYR A 354 23.90 -5.14 2.38
C TYR A 354 22.96 -6.26 1.91
N GLY A 355 23.15 -7.48 2.43
CA GLY A 355 22.20 -8.58 2.25
C GLY A 355 21.04 -8.47 3.24
N MET A 356 19.85 -8.07 2.78
CA MET A 356 18.63 -8.22 3.59
C MET A 356 18.17 -9.67 3.52
N HIS A 357 17.97 -10.27 4.68
CA HIS A 357 17.66 -11.68 4.88
C HIS A 357 16.49 -11.69 5.91
N SER A 358 15.61 -12.71 5.97
CA SER A 358 14.43 -12.71 6.85
C SER A 358 14.32 -13.94 7.76
N ALA A 359 13.55 -13.84 8.86
CA ALA A 359 13.35 -14.82 9.97
C ALA A 359 14.47 -14.92 11.05
N PRO A 360 15.70 -15.43 10.82
CA PRO A 360 16.82 -15.23 11.78
C PRO A 360 17.43 -13.81 11.78
N ASN A 361 16.99 -12.97 10.85
CA ASN A 361 17.86 -12.03 10.16
C ASN A 361 17.54 -10.55 10.44
N GLY A 362 16.95 -10.27 11.60
CA GLY A 362 16.57 -8.92 12.01
C GLY A 362 17.72 -8.01 12.45
N SER A 363 18.99 -8.47 12.42
CA SER A 363 20.14 -7.75 12.99
C SER A 363 20.35 -6.36 12.37
N GLY A 364 20.45 -6.27 11.04
CA GLY A 364 20.62 -5.00 10.32
C GLY A 364 19.49 -4.00 10.59
N LYS A 365 18.22 -4.44 10.48
CA LYS A 365 17.05 -3.61 10.81
C LYS A 365 17.03 -3.18 12.27
N SER A 366 17.41 -4.07 13.20
CA SER A 366 17.48 -3.77 14.63
C SER A 366 18.57 -2.75 14.97
N CYS A 367 19.73 -2.84 14.31
CA CYS A 367 20.81 -1.87 14.45
C CYS A 367 20.41 -0.50 13.88
N LEU A 368 19.81 -0.45 12.69
CA LEU A 368 19.27 0.78 12.10
C LEU A 368 18.19 1.42 12.99
N LEU A 369 17.24 0.64 13.48
CA LEU A 369 16.24 1.12 14.43
C LEU A 369 16.88 1.62 15.72
N ARG A 370 17.92 0.95 16.25
CA ARG A 370 18.60 1.37 17.48
C ARG A 370 19.39 2.67 17.31
N SER A 371 20.07 2.87 16.18
CA SER A 371 20.88 4.07 15.92
C SER A 371 20.03 5.24 15.44
N ALA A 372 19.27 5.07 14.36
CA ALA A 372 18.48 6.13 13.75
C ALA A 372 17.15 6.36 14.47
N TYR A 373 16.48 5.32 14.99
CA TYR A 373 15.11 5.42 15.51
C TYR A 373 14.95 4.92 16.97
N PRO A 374 15.74 5.42 17.94
CA PRO A 374 15.89 4.80 19.25
C PRO A 374 14.59 4.64 20.05
N GLU A 375 13.65 5.57 19.96
CA GLU A 375 12.33 5.42 20.61
C GLU A 375 11.50 4.28 20.00
N TRP A 376 11.60 4.08 18.68
CA TRP A 376 10.96 2.97 17.99
C TRP A 376 11.58 1.63 18.36
N TYR A 377 12.91 1.57 18.47
CA TYR A 377 13.59 0.39 18.98
C TYR A 377 13.11 0.00 20.39
N LYS A 378 12.89 0.96 21.29
CA LYS A 378 12.29 0.70 22.62
C LYS A 378 10.88 0.12 22.52
N VAL A 379 10.03 0.63 21.62
CA VAL A 379 8.67 0.10 21.38
C VAL A 379 8.74 -1.33 20.86
N CYS A 380 9.58 -1.60 19.85
CA CYS A 380 9.76 -2.94 19.27
C CYS A 380 10.23 -3.95 20.34
N CYS A 381 11.25 -3.62 21.12
CA CYS A 381 11.71 -4.47 22.22
C CYS A 381 10.65 -4.69 23.32
N LYS A 382 9.74 -3.74 23.55
CA LYS A 382 8.63 -3.91 24.51
C LYS A 382 7.53 -4.85 24.00
N ILE A 383 7.32 -4.89 22.68
CA ILE A 383 6.41 -5.85 22.02
C ILE A 383 7.04 -7.24 22.04
N ILE A 384 8.30 -7.39 21.61
CA ILE A 384 9.01 -8.68 21.55
C ILE A 384 9.06 -9.34 22.94
N ARG A 385 9.41 -8.59 24.01
CA ARG A 385 9.42 -9.08 25.40
C ARG A 385 8.05 -9.52 25.95
N ARG A 386 6.94 -9.24 25.25
CA ARG A 386 5.59 -9.72 25.62
C ARG A 386 5.18 -10.97 24.86
N VAL A 387 5.78 -11.23 23.70
CA VAL A 387 5.51 -12.41 22.88
C VAL A 387 6.37 -13.58 23.35
N ASP A 388 7.66 -13.32 23.62
CA ASP A 388 8.59 -14.29 24.16
C ASP A 388 9.40 -13.73 25.35
N GLY A 389 9.69 -14.60 26.32
CA GLY A 389 10.45 -14.26 27.53
C GLY A 389 11.94 -13.95 27.34
N PHE A 390 12.37 -13.53 26.15
CA PHE A 390 13.77 -13.26 25.82
C PHE A 390 14.19 -11.81 26.15
N PRO A 391 15.32 -11.61 26.85
CA PRO A 391 15.86 -10.26 27.08
C PRO A 391 16.56 -9.71 25.82
N CYS A 392 16.20 -8.49 25.39
CA CYS A 392 16.86 -7.73 24.29
C CYS A 392 18.33 -7.35 24.61
N GLY A 393 19.22 -8.31 24.86
CA GLY A 393 20.59 -8.05 25.35
C GLY A 393 21.73 -8.74 24.60
N ARG A 394 21.45 -9.64 23.65
CA ARG A 394 22.48 -10.38 22.90
C ARG A 394 22.07 -10.64 21.44
N ILE A 395 22.23 -9.62 20.61
CA ILE A 395 22.50 -9.77 19.18
C ILE A 395 23.62 -8.76 18.89
N LEU A 396 24.83 -9.28 18.63
CA LEU A 396 25.97 -8.54 18.10
C LEU A 396 26.00 -8.74 16.57
#